data_AF-A0A3C2B8X2-F1
#
_entry.id   AF-A0A3C2B8X2-F1
#
_cell.length_a   1.000
_cell.length_b   1.000
_cell.length_c   1.000
_cell.angle_alpha   90.00
_cell.angle_beta   90.00
_cell.angle_gamma   90.00
#
_symmetry.space_group_name_H-M   'P 1'
#
loop_
_entity.id
_entity.type
_entity.pdbx_description
1 polymer ?
#
loop_
_entity_poly.entity_id
_entity_poly.type
_entity_poly.pdbx_seq_one_letter_code
_entity_poly.pdbx_strand_id
1 'polypeptide(L)' 'RLGANAILGTSLAVAKAAADEVQLPLWRYLGGPHAHVLPVPMMNVVNGGVHADNSIDMQEFMI' A
#
# COMPACT_ATOMS: atom_id res chain seq x y z
N ARG A 1 8.25 -24.65 1.79
CA ARG A 1 8.10 -23.52 0.83
C ARG A 1 8.18 -22.21 1.62
N LEU A 2 8.77 -21.16 1.07
CA LEU A 2 9.23 -19.96 1.82
C LEU A 2 8.11 -19.01 2.33
N GLY A 3 6.86 -19.15 1.89
CA GLY A 3 5.74 -18.30 2.34
C GLY A 3 5.74 -16.91 1.70
N ALA A 4 4.56 -16.40 1.36
CA ALA A 4 4.43 -15.12 0.65
C ALA A 4 4.99 -13.94 1.45
N ASN A 5 4.82 -13.95 2.78
CA ASN A 5 5.28 -12.88 3.66
C ASN A 5 6.81 -12.75 3.67
N ALA A 6 7.54 -13.87 3.63
CA ALA A 6 9.00 -13.84 3.59
C ALA A 6 9.53 -13.33 2.25
N ILE A 7 8.89 -13.74 1.15
CA ILE A 7 9.24 -13.28 -0.20
C ILE A 7 8.95 -11.78 -0.34
N LEU A 8 7.77 -11.33 0.08
CA LEU A 8 7.37 -9.93 0.02
C LEU A 8 8.26 -9.05 0.91
N GLY A 9 8.54 -9.49 2.14
CA GLY A 9 9.43 -8.78 3.05
C GLY A 9 10.83 -8.58 2.44
N THR A 10 11.40 -9.64 1.87
CA THR A 10 12.71 -9.58 1.20
C THR A 10 12.68 -8.65 -0.02
N SER A 11 11.64 -8.75 -0.85
CA SER A 11 11.49 -7.92 -2.04
C SER A 11 11.41 -6.42 -1.70
N LEU A 12 10.59 -6.05 -0.71
CA LEU A 12 10.45 -4.66 -0.26
C LEU A 12 11.73 -4.12 0.39
N ALA A 13 12.45 -4.96 1.14
CA ALA A 13 13.71 -4.57 1.77
C ALA A 13 14.79 -4.25 0.73
N VAL A 14 14.91 -5.08 -0.31
CA VAL A 14 15.87 -4.86 -1.41
C VAL A 14 15.55 -3.56 -2.14
N ALA A 15 14.29 -3.29 -2.47
CA ALA A 15 13.91 -2.05 -3.15
C ALA A 15 14.23 -0.80 -2.32
N LYS A 16 14.00 -0.84 -1.00
CA LYS A 16 14.32 0.27 -0.10
C LYS A 16 15.83 0.49 0.03
N ALA A 17 16.61 -0.58 0.19
CA ALA A 17 18.07 -0.49 0.30
C ALA A 17 18.71 0.06 -0.98
N ALA A 18 18.23 -0.38 -2.14
CA ALA A 18 18.75 0.12 -3.42
C ALA A 18 18.38 1.59 -3.67
N ALA A 19 17.18 2.03 -3.28
CA ALA A 19 16.79 3.45 -3.33
C ALA A 19 17.67 4.32 -2.42
N ASP A 20 17.98 3.82 -1.22
CA ASP A 20 18.87 4.48 -0.27
C ASP A 20 20.30 4.58 -0.81
N GLU A 21 20.85 3.50 -1.39
CA GLU A 21 22.19 3.51 -2.01
C GLU A 21 22.34 4.61 -3.06
N VAL A 22 21.35 4.77 -3.95
CA VAL A 22 21.37 5.78 -5.01
C VAL A 22 20.83 7.14 -4.59
N GLN A 23 20.54 7.32 -3.30
CA GLN A 23 20.06 8.58 -2.70
C GLN A 23 18.78 9.12 -3.37
N LEU A 24 17.87 8.21 -3.77
CA LEU A 24 16.58 8.56 -4.34
C LEU A 24 15.45 8.25 -3.34
N PRO A 25 14.44 9.12 -3.22
CA PRO A 25 13.19 8.74 -2.57
C PRO A 25 12.61 7.47 -3.21
N LEU A 26 12.06 6.55 -2.42
CA LEU A 26 11.57 5.26 -2.90
C LEU A 26 10.58 5.37 -4.08
N TRP A 27 9.68 6.35 -4.05
CA TRP A 27 8.72 6.57 -5.14
C TRP A 27 9.40 6.93 -6.47
N ARG A 28 10.55 7.59 -6.42
CA ARG A 28 11.35 7.97 -7.60
C ARG A 28 12.19 6.81 -8.10
N TYR A 29 12.73 6.01 -7.17
CA TYR A 29 13.42 4.77 -7.50
C TYR A 29 12.49 3.77 -8.21
N LEU A 30 11.25 3.63 -7.73
CA LEU A 30 10.27 2.69 -8.29
C LEU A 30 9.59 3.20 -9.57
N GLY A 31 9.14 4.45 -9.59
CA GLY A 31 8.32 5.01 -10.68
C GLY A 31 9.10 5.87 -11.69
N GLY A 32 10.42 6.00 -11.51
CA GLY A 32 11.28 6.75 -12.41
C GLY A 32 11.09 8.27 -12.36
N PRO A 33 11.63 9.01 -13.35
CA PRO A 33 11.63 10.48 -13.37
C PRO A 33 10.24 11.13 -13.42
N HIS A 34 9.21 10.39 -13.82
CA HIS A 34 7.84 10.89 -13.95
C HIS A 34 6.92 10.42 -12.81
N ALA A 35 7.46 9.89 -11.72
CA ALA A 35 6.67 9.62 -10.52
C ALA A 35 6.33 10.93 -9.79
N HIS A 36 5.19 11.54 -10.09
CA HIS A 36 4.82 12.85 -9.52
C HIS A 36 3.33 12.99 -9.19
N VAL A 37 2.52 11.96 -9.46
CA VAL A 37 1.08 11.98 -9.21
C VAL A 37 0.83 11.57 -7.77
N LEU A 38 0.13 12.43 -7.02
CA LEU A 38 -0.44 12.06 -5.73
C LEU A 38 -1.81 11.43 -5.96
N PRO A 39 -2.08 10.23 -5.43
CA PRO A 39 -3.38 9.59 -5.58
C PRO A 39 -4.44 10.33 -4.75
N VAL A 40 -5.68 10.36 -5.25
CA VAL A 40 -6.84 10.75 -4.44
C VAL A 40 -7.06 9.66 -3.39
N PRO A 41 -7.11 9.99 -2.09
CA PRO A 41 -7.33 8.98 -1.07
C PRO A 41 -8.78 8.49 -1.13
N MET A 42 -8.98 7.18 -0.99
CA MET A 42 -10.28 6.62 -0.64
C MET A 42 -10.25 6.35 0.87
N MET A 43 -10.90 7.23 1.63
CA MET A 43 -10.85 7.17 3.09
C MET A 43 -12.04 6.38 3.61
N ASN A 44 -11.79 5.23 4.22
CA ASN A 44 -12.84 4.45 4.89
C ASN A 44 -13.38 5.22 6.11
N VAL A 45 -14.69 5.45 6.13
CA VAL A 45 -15.38 6.24 7.17
C VAL A 45 -16.46 5.44 7.91
N VAL A 46 -17.03 4.41 7.30
CA VAL A 46 -18.08 3.58 7.91
C VAL A 46 -17.86 2.12 7.50
N ASN A 47 -17.82 1.24 8.51
CA ASN A 47 -17.79 -0.21 8.31
C ASN A 47 -19.18 -0.81 8.52
N GLY A 48 -19.49 -1.83 7.72
CA GLY A 48 -20.69 -2.67 7.81
C GLY A 48 -20.34 -4.14 7.57
N GLY A 49 -21.35 -4.94 7.26
CA GLY A 49 -21.21 -6.36 6.97
C GLY A 49 -20.52 -7.13 8.11
N VAL A 50 -19.61 -8.05 7.77
CA VAL A 50 -18.94 -8.92 8.76
C VAL A 50 -18.01 -8.19 9.74
N HIS A 51 -17.72 -6.92 9.49
CA HIS A 51 -16.86 -6.10 10.35
C HIS A 51 -17.67 -5.27 11.36
N ALA A 52 -19.00 -5.29 11.31
CA ALA A 52 -19.85 -4.52 12.22
C ALA A 52 -21.21 -5.21 12.50
N ASP A 53 -21.64 -5.19 13.76
CA ASP A 53 -22.95 -5.71 14.20
C ASP A 53 -24.08 -4.69 13.95
N ASN A 54 -24.18 -4.15 12.73
CA ASN A 54 -25.24 -3.23 12.32
C ASN A 54 -26.02 -3.80 11.13
N SER A 55 -27.12 -3.15 10.74
CA SER A 55 -27.98 -3.61 9.63
C SER A 55 -27.47 -3.18 8.25
N ILE A 56 -26.20 -2.80 8.12
CA ILE A 56 -25.63 -2.32 6.86
C ILE A 56 -24.91 -3.49 6.19
N ASP A 57 -25.40 -3.91 5.01
CA ASP A 57 -24.84 -5.08 4.32
C ASP A 57 -23.48 -4.79 3.65
N MET A 58 -23.23 -3.56 3.20
CA MET A 58 -21.98 -3.18 2.56
C MET A 58 -20.84 -3.07 3.59
N GLN A 59 -19.67 -3.62 3.23
CA GLN A 59 -18.56 -3.78 4.18
C GLN A 59 -17.86 -2.47 4.54
N GLU A 60 -17.63 -1.58 3.57
CA GLU A 60 -16.92 -0.32 3.77
C GLU A 60 -17.53 0.78 2.90
N PHE A 61 -17.66 1.98 3.46
CA PHE A 61 -18.03 3.20 2.74
C PHE A 61 -16.85 4.16 2.79
N MET A 62 -16.46 4.67 1.63
CA MET A 62 -15.28 5.51 1.45
C MET A 62 -15.68 6.88 0.88
N ILE A 63 -14.90 7.92 1.21
CA ILE A 63 -14.96 9.27 0.62
C ILE A 63 -13.67 9.63 -0.10
#